data_AF-A0A9D4RLQ3-F1
#
_entry.id   AF-A0A9D4RLQ3-F1
#
_cell.length_a   1.000
_cell.length_b   1.000
_cell.length_c   1.000
_cell.angle_alpha   90.00
_cell.angle_beta   90.00
_cell.angle_gamma   90.00
#
_symmetry.space_group_name_H-M   'P 1'
#
loop_
_entity.id
_entity.type
_entity.pdbx_description
1 polymer ?
#
loop_
_entity_poly.entity_id
_entity_poly.type
_entity_poly.pdbx_seq_one_letter_code
_entity_poly.pdbx_strand_id
1 'polypeptide(L)'
;MKGSRIPYTLNVIDTPGFGDARGIDRDDEICDQIREMLADKEQTGIITIDAECYVFEAQATGPTPKQRNIFQLIMSLFGNDIAQNICSMITFANGRDHTHFEAFDETGLLFGERFTFDNSDLRSPKKHLSYFLWGENMSSFERFFSRLDKMERKSLELTLDVLNERKRLEDTIKNIEIELKAGNYQIKQLQKAMQICASN
;
A
#
# COMPACT_ATOMS: atom_id res chain seq x y z
N MET A 1 -32.41 15.54 -0.87
CA MET A 1 -31.25 15.92 -1.71
C MET A 1 -31.39 15.22 -3.06
N LYS A 2 -31.35 15.96 -4.17
CA LYS A 2 -31.39 15.36 -5.53
C LYS A 2 -30.08 14.61 -5.74
N GLY A 3 -30.18 13.34 -6.17
CA GLY A 3 -29.05 12.50 -6.53
C GLY A 3 -28.15 13.13 -7.58
N SER A 4 -26.90 12.67 -7.60
CA SER A 4 -25.83 13.13 -8.49
C SER A 4 -26.27 13.17 -9.97
N ARG A 5 -25.82 14.18 -10.72
CA ARG A 5 -26.20 14.46 -12.13
C ARG A 5 -25.46 13.61 -13.17
N ILE A 6 -24.69 12.60 -12.75
CA ILE A 6 -23.82 11.81 -13.61
C ILE A 6 -24.27 10.35 -13.60
N PRO A 7 -24.28 9.65 -14.76
CA PRO A 7 -24.81 8.29 -14.90
C PRO A 7 -23.88 7.21 -14.31
N TYR A 8 -22.91 7.61 -13.50
CA TYR A 8 -21.92 6.75 -12.89
C TYR A 8 -21.71 7.14 -11.42
N THR A 9 -21.38 6.13 -10.61
CA THR A 9 -20.98 6.29 -9.22
C THR A 9 -19.47 6.18 -9.15
N LEU A 10 -18.80 7.24 -8.71
CA LEU A 10 -17.38 7.19 -8.38
C LEU A 10 -17.23 6.73 -6.93
N ASN A 11 -16.58 5.59 -6.73
CA ASN A 11 -16.22 5.08 -5.41
C ASN A 11 -14.73 5.34 -5.17
N VAL A 12 -14.40 6.04 -4.09
CA VAL A 12 -13.02 6.26 -3.66
C VAL A 12 -12.83 5.54 -2.34
N ILE A 13 -11.87 4.62 -2.30
CA ILE A 13 -11.50 3.86 -1.10
C ILE A 13 -10.20 4.47 -0.60
N ASP A 14 -10.28 5.18 0.52
CA ASP A 14 -9.10 5.71 1.20
C ASP A 14 -8.59 4.66 2.20
N THR A 15 -7.33 4.27 2.07
CA THR A 15 -6.71 3.23 2.90
C THR A 15 -5.73 3.84 3.90
N PRO A 16 -5.55 3.22 5.08
CA PRO A 16 -4.45 3.60 5.96
C PRO A 16 -3.10 3.57 5.24
N GLY A 17 -2.26 4.57 5.48
CA GLY A 17 -0.92 4.62 4.90
C GLY A 17 0.02 3.58 5.51
N PHE A 18 0.73 2.85 4.65
CA PHE A 18 1.85 2.00 5.04
C PHE A 18 3.06 2.86 5.45
N GLY A 19 3.89 2.33 6.34
CA GLY A 19 5.18 2.94 6.64
C GLY A 19 5.19 4.02 7.70
N ASP A 20 4.21 4.04 8.59
CA ASP A 20 4.21 4.92 9.75
C ASP A 20 5.34 4.54 10.75
N ALA A 21 5.71 5.44 11.66
CA ALA A 21 6.69 5.24 12.73
C ALA A 21 6.38 4.02 13.64
N ARG A 22 5.17 3.47 13.55
CA ARG A 22 4.70 2.28 14.27
C ARG A 22 5.31 0.96 13.78
N GLY A 23 5.97 0.94 12.63
CA GLY A 23 6.80 -0.19 12.18
C GLY A 23 6.04 -1.32 11.46
N ILE A 24 6.72 -2.46 11.29
CA ILE A 24 6.30 -3.59 10.46
C ILE A 24 4.97 -4.19 10.94
N ASP A 25 4.78 -4.33 12.25
CA ASP A 25 3.55 -4.89 12.83
C ASP A 25 2.30 -4.12 12.37
N ARG A 26 2.42 -2.81 12.22
CA ARG A 26 1.30 -1.98 11.72
C ARG A 26 1.03 -2.20 10.24
N ASP A 27 2.07 -2.43 9.45
CA ASP A 27 1.92 -2.72 8.02
C ASP A 27 1.25 -4.09 7.82
N ASP A 28 1.53 -5.07 8.68
CA ASP A 28 0.84 -6.37 8.71
C ASP A 28 -0.64 -6.23 9.11
N GLU A 29 -0.95 -5.40 10.12
CA GLU A 29 -2.35 -5.07 10.48
C GLU A 29 -3.11 -4.43 9.31
N ILE A 30 -2.46 -3.54 8.54
CA ILE A 30 -3.08 -2.92 7.36
C ILE A 30 -3.35 -3.98 6.28
N CYS A 31 -2.41 -4.91 6.06
CA CYS A 31 -2.62 -6.03 5.13
C CYS A 31 -3.83 -6.89 5.55
N ASP A 32 -3.96 -7.20 6.84
CA ASP A 32 -5.10 -7.95 7.36
C ASP A 32 -6.43 -7.19 7.21
N GLN A 33 -6.44 -5.87 7.43
CA GLN A 33 -7.63 -5.03 7.21
C GLN A 33 -8.06 -5.01 5.74
N ILE A 34 -7.10 -4.88 4.82
CA ILE A 34 -7.37 -4.94 3.37
C ILE A 34 -7.91 -6.32 3.00
N ARG A 35 -7.30 -7.41 3.52
CA ARG A 35 -7.77 -8.78 3.30
C ARG A 35 -9.21 -8.97 3.76
N GLU A 36 -9.55 -8.52 4.97
CA GLU A 36 -10.90 -8.62 5.51
C GLU A 36 -11.91 -7.81 4.68
N MET A 37 -11.54 -6.59 4.26
CA MET A 37 -12.38 -5.77 3.39
C MET A 37 -12.68 -6.45 2.05
N LEU A 38 -11.69 -7.11 1.43
CA LEU A 38 -11.86 -7.81 0.16
C LEU A 38 -12.56 -9.18 0.31
N ALA A 39 -12.42 -9.82 1.47
CA ALA A 39 -13.10 -11.08 1.78
C ALA A 39 -14.60 -10.88 2.01
N ASP A 40 -14.99 -9.76 2.61
CA ASP A 40 -16.39 -9.44 2.91
C ASP A 40 -17.13 -8.86 1.68
N LYS A 41 -17.22 -9.68 0.63
CA LYS A 41 -17.81 -9.29 -0.66
C LYS A 41 -19.28 -8.84 -0.53
N GLU A 42 -20.02 -9.37 0.45
CA GLU A 42 -21.42 -9.04 0.66
C GLU A 42 -21.61 -7.67 1.32
N GLN A 43 -20.73 -7.29 2.26
CA GLN A 43 -20.86 -6.03 2.99
C GLN A 43 -20.12 -4.87 2.32
N THR A 44 -18.95 -5.13 1.72
CA THR A 44 -18.15 -4.07 1.09
C THR A 44 -18.48 -3.90 -0.39
N GLY A 45 -18.88 -4.98 -1.07
CA GLY A 45 -19.14 -4.98 -2.52
C GLY A 45 -17.88 -4.75 -3.38
N ILE A 46 -16.69 -4.73 -2.78
CA ILE A 46 -15.42 -4.42 -3.47
C ILE A 46 -14.85 -5.72 -4.04
N ILE A 47 -15.21 -6.02 -5.28
CA ILE A 47 -14.71 -7.21 -6.02
C ILE A 47 -13.82 -6.83 -7.20
N THR A 48 -13.86 -5.56 -7.61
CA THR A 48 -13.16 -5.05 -8.79
C THR A 48 -12.72 -3.61 -8.58
N ILE A 49 -11.66 -3.21 -9.27
CA ILE A 49 -11.19 -1.82 -9.31
C ILE A 49 -10.90 -1.37 -10.73
N ASP A 50 -11.04 -0.07 -10.96
CA ASP A 50 -10.65 0.58 -12.22
C ASP A 50 -9.24 1.18 -12.11
N ALA A 51 -8.83 1.67 -10.93
CA ALA A 51 -7.47 2.14 -10.66
C ALA A 51 -7.05 1.92 -9.21
N GLU A 52 -5.76 1.68 -8.99
CA GLU A 52 -5.11 1.81 -7.69
C GLU A 52 -4.19 3.04 -7.73
N CYS A 53 -4.32 3.93 -6.74
CA CYS A 53 -3.61 5.21 -6.74
C CYS A 53 -2.55 5.21 -5.64
N TYR A 54 -1.28 5.07 -6.01
CA TYR A 54 -0.17 5.21 -5.08
C TYR A 54 0.15 6.68 -4.85
N VAL A 55 -0.06 7.18 -3.63
CA VAL A 55 0.12 8.59 -3.28
C VAL A 55 1.44 8.82 -2.55
N PHE A 56 2.27 9.75 -3.01
CA PHE A 56 3.48 10.17 -2.29
C PHE A 56 3.77 11.66 -2.51
N GLU A 57 4.67 12.21 -1.69
CA GLU A 57 5.06 13.62 -1.76
C GLU A 57 6.31 13.82 -2.63
N ALA A 58 6.30 14.79 -3.53
CA ALA A 58 7.44 15.13 -4.40
C ALA A 58 8.69 15.58 -3.61
N GLN A 59 8.50 16.13 -2.42
CA GLN A 59 9.56 16.65 -1.56
C GLN A 59 10.11 15.61 -0.55
N ALA A 60 9.61 14.37 -0.59
CA ALA A 60 10.26 13.30 0.15
C ALA A 60 11.72 13.18 -0.32
N THR A 61 12.66 13.00 0.61
CA THR A 61 14.13 12.99 0.40
C THR A 61 14.63 11.77 -0.39
N GLY A 62 13.96 11.44 -1.49
CA GLY A 62 14.14 10.21 -2.24
C GLY A 62 13.48 9.00 -1.57
N PRO A 63 13.43 7.87 -2.29
CA PRO A 63 12.88 6.64 -1.78
C PRO A 63 13.76 6.04 -0.70
N THR A 64 13.31 6.18 0.54
CA THR A 64 13.91 5.50 1.69
C THR A 64 13.80 3.97 1.51
N PRO A 65 14.71 3.17 2.12
CA PRO A 65 14.56 1.71 2.15
C PRO A 65 13.16 1.26 2.61
N LYS A 66 12.55 2.05 3.51
CA LYS A 66 11.19 1.85 3.99
C LYS A 66 10.14 2.03 2.88
N GLN A 67 10.21 3.11 2.11
CA GLN A 67 9.32 3.32 0.96
C GLN A 67 9.48 2.24 -0.10
N ARG A 68 10.71 1.77 -0.34
CA ARG A 68 10.94 0.63 -1.26
C ARG A 68 10.28 -0.65 -0.75
N ASN A 69 10.39 -0.96 0.54
CA ASN A 69 9.75 -2.14 1.12
C ASN A 69 8.22 -2.06 1.02
N ILE A 70 7.64 -0.93 1.38
CA ILE A 70 6.18 -0.69 1.28
C ILE A 70 5.72 -0.87 -0.16
N PHE A 71 6.46 -0.30 -1.09
CA PHE A 71 6.16 -0.43 -2.50
C PHE A 71 6.21 -1.89 -2.97
N GLN A 72 7.27 -2.63 -2.60
CA GLN A 72 7.37 -4.05 -2.91
C GLN A 72 6.25 -4.88 -2.27
N LEU A 73 5.83 -4.51 -1.06
CA LEU A 73 4.67 -5.12 -0.41
C LEU A 73 3.42 -4.88 -1.24
N ILE A 74 3.09 -3.63 -1.61
CA ILE A 74 1.95 -3.29 -2.46
C ILE A 74 1.98 -4.09 -3.77
N MET A 75 3.11 -4.08 -4.49
CA MET A 75 3.25 -4.87 -5.71
C MET A 75 3.09 -6.38 -5.48
N SER A 76 3.56 -6.90 -4.35
CA SER A 76 3.38 -8.30 -4.01
C SER A 76 1.93 -8.65 -3.67
N LEU A 77 1.17 -7.72 -3.09
CA LEU A 77 -0.24 -7.91 -2.74
C LEU A 77 -1.12 -7.94 -3.98
N PHE A 78 -0.84 -7.01 -4.89
CA PHE A 78 -1.71 -6.72 -6.02
C PHE A 78 -1.29 -7.43 -7.31
N GLY A 79 -0.13 -8.10 -7.32
CA GLY A 79 0.32 -8.95 -8.42
C GLY A 79 0.57 -8.19 -9.73
N ASN A 80 0.88 -8.95 -10.78
CA ASN A 80 1.04 -8.39 -12.13
C ASN A 80 -0.32 -8.06 -12.79
N ASP A 81 -1.43 -8.55 -12.24
CA ASP A 81 -2.76 -8.53 -12.82
C ASP A 81 -3.43 -7.16 -12.77
N ILE A 82 -3.11 -6.34 -11.76
CA ILE A 82 -3.56 -4.94 -11.70
C ILE A 82 -2.45 -3.93 -11.96
N ALA A 83 -1.25 -4.37 -12.32
CA ALA A 83 -0.11 -3.47 -12.60
C ALA A 83 -0.45 -2.39 -13.65
N GLN A 84 -1.33 -2.70 -14.62
CA GLN A 84 -1.80 -1.74 -15.64
C GLN A 84 -2.83 -0.71 -15.11
N ASN A 85 -3.39 -0.95 -13.92
CA ASN A 85 -4.36 -0.11 -13.21
C ASN A 85 -3.70 0.74 -12.12
N ILE A 86 -2.40 0.54 -11.83
CA ILE A 86 -1.65 1.36 -10.89
C ILE A 86 -1.40 2.75 -11.50
N CYS A 87 -1.67 3.80 -10.73
CA CYS A 87 -1.42 5.20 -11.04
C CYS A 87 -0.58 5.83 -9.94
N SER A 88 0.38 6.68 -10.33
CA SER A 88 1.20 7.42 -9.38
C SER A 88 0.64 8.83 -9.17
N MET A 89 0.22 9.14 -7.94
CA MET A 89 -0.34 10.42 -7.52
C MET A 89 0.69 11.20 -6.69
N ILE A 90 1.24 12.26 -7.26
CA ILE A 90 2.39 12.96 -6.72
C ILE A 90 1.95 14.28 -6.15
N THR A 91 2.01 14.43 -4.84
CA THR A 91 1.53 15.63 -4.12
C THR A 91 2.67 16.58 -3.77
N PHE A 92 2.33 17.84 -3.51
CA PHE A 92 3.27 18.92 -3.17
C PHE A 92 4.35 19.14 -4.25
N ALA A 93 4.00 18.89 -5.52
CA ALA A 93 4.86 19.07 -6.68
C ALA A 93 4.94 20.55 -7.09
N ASN A 94 5.58 21.38 -6.26
CA ASN A 94 5.57 22.85 -6.38
C ASN A 94 6.44 23.47 -7.49
N GLY A 95 6.68 22.72 -8.57
CA GLY A 95 7.50 23.13 -9.71
C GLY A 95 8.96 23.47 -9.41
N ARG A 96 9.42 23.32 -8.16
CA ARG A 96 10.82 23.46 -7.77
C ARG A 96 11.53 22.14 -8.04
N ASP A 97 12.77 22.28 -8.50
CA ASP A 97 13.67 21.26 -9.01
C ASP A 97 13.30 19.81 -8.63
N HIS A 98 12.99 19.07 -9.69
CA HIS A 98 12.43 17.73 -9.70
C HIS A 98 13.53 16.67 -9.78
N THR A 99 14.76 17.02 -9.41
CA THR A 99 15.94 16.15 -9.40
C THR A 99 15.79 14.87 -8.56
N HIS A 100 14.78 14.78 -7.69
CA HIS A 100 14.45 13.55 -6.97
C HIS A 100 13.53 12.59 -7.73
N PHE A 101 12.84 13.03 -8.79
CA PHE A 101 12.04 12.13 -9.63
C PHE A 101 12.91 11.12 -10.36
N GLU A 102 14.14 11.50 -10.74
CA GLU A 102 15.13 10.56 -11.28
C GLU A 102 15.44 9.46 -10.25
N ALA A 103 15.56 9.78 -8.96
CA ALA A 103 15.75 8.77 -7.92
C ALA A 103 14.52 7.86 -7.75
N PHE A 104 13.29 8.39 -7.86
CA PHE A 104 12.08 7.57 -7.85
C PHE A 104 11.90 6.71 -9.13
N ASP A 105 12.40 7.20 -10.26
CA ASP A 105 12.43 6.48 -11.54
C ASP A 105 13.47 5.35 -11.53
N GLU A 106 14.69 5.63 -11.07
CA GLU A 106 15.79 4.68 -10.97
C GLU A 106 15.53 3.57 -9.95
N THR A 107 14.73 3.84 -8.93
CA THR A 107 14.30 2.82 -7.97
C THR A 107 13.19 1.93 -8.48
N GLY A 108 12.61 2.26 -9.64
CA GLY A 108 11.43 1.60 -10.17
C GLY A 108 10.33 1.64 -9.12
N LEU A 109 10.01 2.82 -8.61
CA LEU A 109 8.91 3.09 -7.65
C LEU A 109 7.79 3.91 -8.28
N LEU A 110 8.05 4.50 -9.45
CA LEU A 110 7.09 5.23 -10.27
C LEU A 110 6.46 4.29 -11.30
N PHE A 111 5.22 3.87 -11.04
CA PHE A 111 4.47 2.94 -11.91
C PHE A 111 3.27 3.59 -12.55
N GLY A 112 2.97 3.07 -13.74
CA GLY A 112 1.85 3.52 -14.54
C GLY A 112 1.97 4.99 -14.90
N GLU A 113 0.81 5.59 -15.15
CA GLU A 113 0.71 6.99 -15.53
C GLU A 113 0.82 7.90 -14.29
N ARG A 114 1.40 9.09 -14.49
CA ARG A 114 1.76 10.02 -13.42
C ARG A 114 0.87 11.25 -13.42
N PHE A 115 0.40 11.61 -12.24
CA PHE A 115 -0.43 12.78 -12.02
C PHE A 115 0.16 13.60 -10.88
N THR A 116 0.47 14.86 -11.16
CA THR A 116 1.14 15.77 -10.23
C THR A 116 0.16 16.79 -9.70
N PHE A 117 0.21 17.03 -8.41
CA PHE A 117 -0.65 17.97 -7.70
C PHE A 117 0.22 18.88 -6.85
N ASP A 118 0.12 20.19 -7.11
CA ASP A 118 0.73 21.18 -6.24
C ASP A 118 -0.27 21.60 -5.16
N ASN A 119 -0.08 21.01 -3.99
CA ASN A 119 -0.86 21.30 -2.78
C ASN A 119 -0.05 22.12 -1.77
N SER A 120 1.02 22.78 -2.20
CA SER A 120 1.95 23.48 -1.30
C SER A 120 1.28 24.57 -0.45
N ASP A 121 0.30 25.28 -1.01
CA ASP A 121 -0.49 26.28 -0.27
C ASP A 121 -1.25 25.68 0.92
N LEU A 122 -1.57 24.39 0.91
CA LEU A 122 -2.23 23.70 2.04
C LEU A 122 -1.31 23.54 3.25
N ARG A 123 0.02 23.68 3.07
CA ARG A 123 0.99 23.72 4.18
C ARG A 123 1.06 25.10 4.83
N SER A 124 0.48 26.13 4.22
CA SER A 124 0.42 27.45 4.83
C SER A 124 -0.53 27.47 6.04
N PRO A 125 -0.31 28.35 7.04
CA PRO A 125 -1.22 28.48 8.18
C PRO A 125 -2.67 28.79 7.79
N LYS A 126 -2.87 29.41 6.63
CA LYS A 126 -4.18 29.77 6.10
C LYS A 126 -4.88 28.61 5.37
N LYS A 127 -4.13 27.55 5.01
CA LYS A 127 -4.60 26.33 4.30
C LYS A 127 -5.49 26.64 3.10
N HIS A 128 -5.14 27.65 2.31
CA HIS A 128 -5.97 28.13 1.21
C HIS A 128 -5.26 27.90 -0.10
N LEU A 129 -5.76 26.98 -0.92
CA LEU A 129 -5.21 26.77 -2.26
C LEU A 129 -5.51 27.99 -3.13
N SER A 130 -4.48 28.55 -3.76
CA SER A 130 -4.67 29.64 -4.72
C SER A 130 -5.47 29.16 -5.94
N TYR A 131 -6.20 30.08 -6.57
CA TYR A 131 -7.00 29.77 -7.77
C TYR A 131 -6.13 29.22 -8.91
N PHE A 132 -4.89 29.72 -9.02
CA PHE A 132 -3.92 29.23 -9.99
C PHE A 132 -3.58 27.75 -9.76
N LEU A 133 -3.16 27.38 -8.54
CA LEU A 133 -2.84 25.98 -8.22
C LEU A 133 -4.07 25.07 -8.28
N TRP A 134 -5.25 25.59 -7.95
CA TRP A 134 -6.51 24.86 -8.16
C TRP A 134 -6.72 24.51 -9.63
N GLY A 135 -6.50 25.46 -10.55
CA GLY A 135 -6.61 25.22 -12.00
C GLY A 135 -5.61 24.17 -12.51
N GLU A 136 -4.35 24.24 -12.05
CA GLU A 136 -3.33 23.24 -12.39
C GLU A 136 -3.70 21.85 -11.87
N ASN A 137 -4.13 21.75 -10.61
CA ASN A 137 -4.55 20.48 -10.01
C ASN A 137 -5.79 19.90 -10.70
N MET A 138 -6.74 20.76 -11.10
CA MET A 138 -7.90 20.33 -11.89
C MET A 138 -7.50 19.79 -13.26
N SER A 139 -6.52 20.40 -13.93
CA SER A 139 -6.00 19.88 -15.20
C SER A 139 -5.36 18.49 -15.03
N SER A 140 -4.65 18.26 -13.91
CA SER A 140 -4.15 16.92 -13.56
C SER A 140 -5.27 15.92 -13.29
N PHE A 141 -6.34 16.33 -12.61
CA PHE A 141 -7.53 15.48 -12.41
C PHE A 141 -8.23 15.16 -13.74
N GLU A 142 -8.38 16.12 -14.65
CA GLU A 142 -8.97 15.87 -15.98
C GLU A 142 -8.18 14.82 -16.75
N ARG A 143 -6.84 14.88 -16.70
CA ARG A 143 -5.98 13.84 -17.30
C ARG A 143 -6.18 12.50 -16.62
N PHE A 144 -6.22 12.45 -15.29
CA PHE A 144 -6.47 11.23 -14.53
C PHE A 144 -7.80 10.59 -14.88
N PHE A 145 -8.90 11.34 -14.84
CA PHE A 145 -10.23 10.80 -15.16
C PHE A 145 -10.34 10.40 -16.63
N SER A 146 -9.68 11.10 -17.55
CA SER A 146 -9.59 10.68 -18.96
C SER A 146 -8.85 9.35 -19.15
N ARG A 147 -7.87 9.06 -18.29
CA ARG A 147 -7.18 7.78 -18.26
C ARG A 147 -8.04 6.69 -17.61
N LEU A 148 -8.67 7.00 -16.48
CA LEU A 148 -9.55 6.11 -15.72
C LEU A 148 -10.71 5.60 -16.57
N ASP A 149 -11.33 6.48 -17.38
CA ASP A 149 -12.42 6.12 -18.30
C ASP A 149 -12.00 5.06 -19.34
N LYS A 150 -10.70 4.97 -19.64
CA LYS A 150 -10.12 4.01 -20.58
C LYS A 150 -9.48 2.81 -19.89
N MET A 151 -9.49 2.75 -18.56
CA MET A 151 -8.93 1.63 -17.82
C MET A 151 -9.86 0.42 -17.92
N GLU A 152 -9.27 -0.74 -18.21
CA GLU A 152 -9.98 -2.00 -18.12
C GLU A 152 -10.12 -2.35 -16.63
N ARG A 153 -11.35 -2.51 -16.17
CA ARG A 153 -11.66 -2.98 -14.82
C ARG A 153 -10.98 -4.32 -14.53
N LYS A 154 -10.37 -4.45 -13.36
CA LYS A 154 -9.76 -5.71 -12.91
C LYS A 154 -10.46 -6.28 -11.68
N SER A 155 -10.50 -7.61 -11.63
CA SER A 155 -10.93 -8.38 -10.47
C SER A 155 -9.85 -8.33 -9.39
N LEU A 156 -10.25 -8.25 -8.13
CA LEU A 156 -9.35 -8.34 -6.97
C LEU A 156 -9.29 -9.76 -6.38
N GLU A 157 -9.82 -10.76 -7.08
CA GLU A 157 -9.82 -12.16 -6.57
C GLU A 157 -8.41 -12.72 -6.38
N LEU A 158 -7.49 -12.48 -7.32
CA LEU A 158 -6.11 -12.92 -7.18
C LEU A 158 -5.40 -12.19 -6.03
N THR A 159 -5.65 -10.89 -5.85
CA THR A 159 -5.15 -10.14 -4.70
C THR A 159 -5.64 -10.76 -3.38
N LEU A 160 -6.92 -11.12 -3.30
CA LEU A 160 -7.49 -11.78 -2.13
C LEU A 160 -6.84 -13.15 -1.89
N ASP A 161 -6.61 -13.95 -2.92
CA ASP A 161 -5.94 -15.24 -2.82
C ASP A 161 -4.50 -15.10 -2.29
N VAL A 162 -3.75 -14.12 -2.79
CA VAL A 162 -2.40 -13.79 -2.30
C VAL A 162 -2.42 -13.40 -0.82
N LEU A 163 -3.36 -12.53 -0.43
CA LEU A 163 -3.52 -12.10 0.97
C LEU A 163 -3.87 -13.28 1.89
N ASN A 164 -4.73 -14.19 1.43
CA ASN A 164 -5.10 -15.39 2.19
C ASN A 164 -3.93 -16.37 2.36
N GLU A 165 -3.17 -16.62 1.29
CA GLU A 165 -2.01 -17.52 1.37
C GLU A 165 -0.91 -16.92 2.25
N ARG A 166 -0.68 -15.61 2.18
CA ARG A 166 0.24 -14.93 3.10
C ARG A 166 -0.17 -15.12 4.56
N LYS A 167 -1.44 -14.91 4.87
CA LYS A 167 -1.97 -15.12 6.24
C LYS A 167 -1.74 -16.55 6.71
N ARG A 168 -2.02 -17.53 5.86
CA ARG A 168 -1.81 -18.95 6.14
C ARG A 168 -0.33 -19.27 6.40
N LEU A 169 0.59 -18.70 5.61
CA LEU A 169 2.02 -18.88 5.80
C LEU A 169 2.49 -18.27 7.14
N GLU A 170 2.01 -17.08 7.49
CA GLU A 170 2.31 -16.43 8.77
C GLU A 170 1.85 -17.30 9.96
N ASP A 171 0.64 -17.85 9.91
CA ASP A 171 0.12 -18.74 10.95
C ASP A 171 0.92 -20.05 11.03
N THR A 172 1.34 -20.58 9.88
CA THR A 172 2.21 -21.77 9.81
C THR A 172 3.56 -21.52 10.46
N ILE A 173 4.20 -20.37 10.16
CA ILE A 173 5.48 -19.97 10.75
C ILE A 173 5.35 -19.83 12.27
N LYS A 174 4.29 -19.16 12.77
CA LYS A 174 4.04 -19.02 14.21
C LYS A 174 3.91 -20.38 14.90
N ASN A 175 3.23 -21.34 14.29
CA ASN A 175 3.09 -22.69 14.83
C ASN A 175 4.45 -23.42 14.89
N ILE A 176 5.25 -23.33 13.82
CA ILE A 176 6.61 -23.91 13.79
C ILE A 176 7.49 -23.30 14.89
N GLU A 177 7.42 -21.99 15.11
CA GLU A 177 8.17 -21.33 16.19
C GLU A 177 7.79 -21.84 17.59
N ILE A 178 6.51 -22.13 17.82
CA ILE A 178 6.01 -22.70 19.09
C ILE A 178 6.60 -24.10 19.28
N GLU A 179 6.52 -24.96 18.26
CA GLU A 179 7.06 -26.33 18.32
C GLU A 179 8.58 -26.32 18.55
N LEU A 180 9.30 -25.44 17.86
CA LEU A 180 10.75 -25.30 18.00
C LEU A 180 11.14 -24.83 19.41
N LYS A 181 10.38 -23.91 20.01
CA LYS A 181 10.57 -23.49 21.42
C LYS A 181 10.34 -24.67 22.38
N ALA A 182 9.29 -25.46 22.17
CA ALA A 182 8.98 -26.62 23.01
C ALA A 182 10.07 -27.71 22.90
N GLY A 183 10.51 -28.04 21.68
CA GLY A 183 11.58 -29.00 21.44
C GLY A 183 12.91 -28.56 22.07
N ASN A 184 13.28 -27.29 21.90
CA ASN A 184 14.49 -26.73 22.53
C ASN A 184 14.43 -26.78 24.06
N TYR A 185 13.25 -26.58 24.65
CA TYR A 185 13.07 -26.73 26.10
C TYR A 185 13.32 -28.19 26.54
N GLN A 186 12.75 -29.17 25.83
CA GLN A 186 12.95 -30.59 26.13
C GLN A 186 14.42 -31.01 26.00
N ILE A 187 15.11 -30.57 24.94
CA ILE A 187 16.55 -30.83 24.75
C ILE A 187 17.37 -30.31 25.93
N LYS A 188 17.09 -29.09 26.41
CA LYS A 188 17.77 -28.52 27.58
C LYS A 188 17.53 -29.33 28.86
N GLN A 189 16.33 -29.88 29.05
CA GLN A 189 16.05 -30.74 30.21
C GLN A 189 16.81 -32.06 30.14
N LEU A 190 16.85 -32.69 28.96
CA LEU A 190 17.62 -33.92 28.74
C LEU A 190 19.11 -33.72 28.97
N GLN A 191 19.68 -32.60 28.49
CA GLN A 191 21.08 -32.25 28.71
C GLN A 191 21.41 -32.12 30.20
N LYS A 192 20.56 -31.45 30.98
CA LYS A 192 20.72 -31.34 32.45
C LYS A 192 20.68 -32.70 33.13
N ALA A 193 19.71 -33.55 32.75
CA ALA A 193 19.59 -34.90 33.31
C ALA A 193 20.82 -35.76 33.02
N MET A 194 21.33 -35.72 31.78
CA MET A 194 22.57 -36.42 31.40
C MET A 194 23.77 -35.96 32.22
N GLN A 195 23.89 -34.66 32.48
CA GLN A 195 25.01 -34.11 33.23
C GLN A 195 24.99 -34.50 34.71
N ILE A 196 23.80 -34.61 35.31
CA ILE A 196 23.61 -35.16 36.65
C ILE A 196 24.03 -36.65 36.69
N CYS A 197 23.57 -37.44 35.71
CA CYS A 197 23.91 -38.87 35.65
C CYS A 197 25.40 -39.12 35.39
N ALA A 198 26.09 -38.23 34.67
CA ALA A 198 27.53 -38.34 34.39
C ALA A 198 28.44 -37.86 35.54
N SER A 199 27.86 -37.24 36.58
CA SER A 199 28.59 -36.70 37.74
C SER A 199 28.51 -37.61 38.99
N ASN A 200 27.86 -38.76 38.87
CA ASN A 200 27.77 -39.84 39.86
C ASN A 200 28.52 -41.09 39.36
#